data_AF-A0A9W6DUP9-F1
#
_entry.id   AF-A0A9W6DUP9-F1
#
_cell.length_a   1.000
_cell.length_b   1.000
_cell.length_c   1.000
_cell.angle_alpha   90.00
_cell.angle_beta   90.00
_cell.angle_gamma   90.00
#
_symmetry.space_group_name_H-M   'P 1'
#
loop_
_entity.id
_entity.type
_entity.pdbx_description
1 polymer ?
#
loop_
_entity_poly.entity_id
_entity_poly.type
_entity_poly.pdbx_seq_one_letter_code
_entity_poly.pdbx_strand_id
1 'polypeptide(L)'
;MVSWNVILGDLEDFLSRGEFRYAEEESYPFQHWCKLQEQHAQMLDPASVLPFSVPPADFDYWQMEHETNLLQDLVGEEIALDKDQTAKLLDTNDRVDVQDFIIAALLRSFVMVFDDRCPPTVFRYDHGRRPEGQEIDLSRTVGWLTTVTP
;
A
#
# COMPACT_ATOMS: atom_id res chain seq x y z
N MET A 1 -2.75 -6.88 2.47
CA MET A 1 -3.56 -7.48 3.55
C MET A 1 -2.71 -8.45 4.39
N VAL A 2 -1.73 -7.96 5.17
CA VAL A 2 -0.82 -8.88 5.90
C VAL A 2 -1.41 -9.32 7.25
N SER A 3 -1.92 -8.38 8.07
CA SER A 3 -2.51 -8.74 9.37
C SER A 3 -3.74 -9.64 9.26
N TRP A 4 -4.59 -9.45 8.24
CA TRP A 4 -5.72 -10.33 8.01
C TRP A 4 -5.28 -11.77 7.69
N ASN A 5 -4.20 -11.95 6.93
CA ASN A 5 -3.67 -13.29 6.66
C ASN A 5 -3.18 -13.98 7.94
N VAL A 6 -2.57 -13.23 8.87
CA VAL A 6 -2.16 -13.76 10.18
C VAL A 6 -3.39 -14.17 11.00
N ILE A 7 -4.37 -13.27 11.14
CA ILE A 7 -5.59 -13.53 11.93
C ILE A 7 -6.36 -14.73 11.36
N LEU A 8 -6.54 -14.78 10.04
CA LEU A 8 -7.25 -15.88 9.38
C LEU A 8 -6.49 -17.19 9.46
N GLY A 9 -5.16 -17.17 9.32
CA GLY A 9 -4.32 -18.36 9.50
C GLY A 9 -4.39 -18.91 10.93
N ASP A 10 -4.32 -18.04 11.94
CA ASP A 10 -4.41 -18.45 13.34
C ASP A 10 -5.81 -18.99 13.69
N LEU A 11 -6.85 -18.39 13.12
CA LEU A 11 -8.22 -18.87 13.27
C LEU A 11 -8.39 -20.25 12.60
N GLU A 12 -7.85 -20.45 11.40
CA GLU A 12 -7.87 -21.73 10.69
C GLU A 12 -7.16 -22.82 11.49
N ASP A 13 -5.98 -22.52 12.03
CA ASP A 13 -5.21 -23.45 12.86
C ASP A 13 -5.98 -23.87 14.11
N PHE A 14 -6.53 -22.90 14.84
CA PHE A 14 -7.31 -23.16 16.05
C PHE A 14 -8.56 -24.00 15.76
N LEU A 15 -9.31 -23.67 14.70
CA LEU A 15 -10.52 -24.41 14.34
C LEU A 15 -10.22 -25.83 13.86
N SER A 16 -9.09 -26.04 13.17
CA SER A 16 -8.73 -27.33 12.59
C SER A 16 -8.01 -28.26 13.56
N ARG A 17 -7.21 -27.70 14.47
CA ARG A 17 -6.28 -28.46 15.34
C ARG A 17 -6.56 -28.29 16.84
N GLY A 18 -7.32 -27.26 17.23
CA GLY A 18 -7.54 -26.89 18.63
C GLY A 18 -6.39 -26.09 19.26
N GLU A 19 -5.33 -25.81 18.50
CA GLU A 19 -4.11 -25.16 18.96
C GLU A 19 -3.59 -24.20 17.88
N PHE A 20 -2.89 -23.14 18.30
CA PHE A 20 -2.23 -22.22 17.38
C PHE A 20 -0.86 -22.77 16.99
N ARG A 21 -0.62 -22.97 15.69
CA ARG A 21 0.66 -23.52 15.18
C ARG A 21 1.88 -22.71 15.62
N TYR A 22 1.70 -21.40 15.77
CA TYR A 22 2.76 -20.44 16.05
C TYR A 22 2.66 -19.84 17.46
N ALA A 23 2.03 -20.56 18.40
CA ALA A 23 1.85 -20.08 19.78
C ALA A 23 3.17 -19.70 20.48
N GLU A 24 4.27 -20.37 20.12
CA GLU A 24 5.59 -20.18 20.71
C GLU A 24 6.49 -19.21 19.92
N GLU A 25 6.09 -18.79 18.71
CA GLU A 25 6.85 -17.84 17.90
C GLU A 25 6.44 -16.40 18.25
N GLU A 26 7.28 -15.72 19.04
CA GLU A 26 7.07 -14.31 19.36
C GLU A 26 7.46 -13.41 18.17
N SER A 27 6.46 -12.90 17.46
CA SER A 27 6.65 -11.78 16.52
C SER A 27 6.89 -10.47 17.26
N TYR A 28 7.55 -9.51 16.61
CA TYR A 28 7.87 -8.23 17.24
C TYR A 28 6.58 -7.46 17.58
N PRO A 29 6.36 -7.04 18.85
CA PRO A 29 5.12 -6.39 19.25
C PRO A 29 4.88 -5.05 18.52
N PHE A 30 3.64 -4.80 18.09
CA PHE A 30 3.29 -3.57 17.37
C PHE A 30 3.59 -2.30 18.17
N GLN A 31 3.41 -2.32 19.50
CA GLN A 31 3.74 -1.18 20.36
C GLN A 31 5.23 -0.86 20.37
N HIS A 32 6.09 -1.88 20.32
CA HIS A 32 7.53 -1.69 20.23
C HIS A 32 7.91 -1.14 18.86
N TRP A 33 7.26 -1.64 17.81
CA TRP A 33 7.43 -1.12 16.45
C TRP A 33 7.07 0.37 16.35
N CYS A 34 5.95 0.80 16.94
CA CYS A 34 5.57 2.22 16.96
C CYS A 34 6.62 3.10 17.64
N LYS A 35 7.18 2.66 18.79
CA LYS A 35 8.24 3.40 19.49
C LYS A 35 9.51 3.50 18.66
N LEU A 36 9.88 2.43 17.96
CA LEU A 36 11.04 2.44 17.08
C LEU A 36 10.84 3.42 15.92
N GLN A 37 9.64 3.45 15.32
CA GLN A 37 9.32 4.39 14.24
C GLN A 37 9.29 5.84 14.71
N GLU A 38 8.80 6.10 15.92
CA GLU A 38 8.88 7.43 16.54
C GLU A 38 10.34 7.89 16.71
N GLN A 39 11.20 7.02 17.23
CA GLN A 39 12.63 7.31 17.38
C GLN A 39 13.31 7.52 16.03
N HIS A 40 12.97 6.72 15.03
CA HIS A 40 13.49 6.87 13.67
C HIS A 40 13.07 8.20 13.05
N ALA A 41 11.80 8.58 13.17
CA ALA A 41 11.27 9.83 12.64
C ALA A 41 11.99 11.06 13.23
N GLN A 42 12.45 11.00 14.48
CA GLN A 42 13.23 12.08 15.11
C GLN A 42 14.64 12.27 14.49
N MET A 43 15.15 11.26 13.78
CA MET A 43 16.45 11.32 13.11
C MET A 43 16.35 11.83 11.66
N LEU A 44 15.14 11.97 11.13
CA LEU A 44 14.88 12.39 9.76
C LEU A 44 14.53 13.89 9.70
N ASP A 45 14.97 14.56 8.65
CA ASP A 45 14.48 15.90 8.32
C ASP A 45 13.30 15.78 7.34
N PRO A 46 12.06 16.14 7.73
CA PRO A 46 10.87 16.06 6.87
C PRO A 46 11.00 16.83 5.55
N ALA A 47 11.85 17.86 5.48
CA ALA A 47 12.08 18.59 4.23
C ALA A 47 12.95 17.82 3.23
N SER A 48 13.60 16.73 3.69
CA SER A 48 14.59 15.97 2.94
C SER A 48 14.19 14.51 2.65
N VAL A 49 13.08 14.03 3.23
CA VAL A 49 12.64 12.62 3.10
C VAL A 49 12.19 12.26 1.69
N LEU A 50 11.76 13.24 0.88
CA LEU A 50 11.38 13.04 -0.52
C LEU A 50 12.42 13.69 -1.44
N PRO A 51 12.88 12.99 -2.50
CA PRO A 51 13.82 13.55 -3.46
C PRO A 51 13.15 14.50 -4.48
N PHE A 52 11.85 14.72 -4.37
CA PHE A 52 11.05 15.54 -5.28
C PHE A 52 9.91 16.25 -4.54
N SER A 53 9.35 17.28 -5.19
CA SER A 53 8.14 17.96 -4.71
C SER A 53 6.89 17.23 -5.18
N VAL A 54 5.92 17.06 -4.28
CA VAL A 54 4.62 16.47 -4.61
C VAL A 54 3.65 17.60 -4.98
N PRO A 55 3.16 17.66 -6.22
CA PRO A 55 2.16 18.66 -6.59
C PRO A 55 0.87 18.46 -5.80
N PRO A 56 0.20 19.56 -5.37
CA PRO A 56 -1.09 19.47 -4.69
C PRO A 56 -2.17 18.92 -5.63
N ALA A 57 -3.22 18.34 -5.04
CA ALA A 57 -4.40 17.95 -5.79
C ALA A 57 -5.09 19.18 -6.40
N ASP A 58 -5.49 19.06 -7.65
CA ASP A 58 -6.16 20.13 -8.41
C ASP A 58 -7.68 20.03 -8.21
N PHE A 59 -8.18 20.55 -7.08
CA PHE A 59 -9.59 20.49 -6.74
C PHE A 59 -10.48 21.35 -7.66
N ASP A 60 -9.96 22.46 -8.19
CA ASP A 60 -10.70 23.33 -9.11
C ASP A 60 -11.01 22.61 -10.43
N TYR A 61 -10.03 21.91 -11.00
CA TYR A 61 -10.23 21.10 -12.20
C TYR A 61 -11.38 20.09 -12.05
N TRP A 62 -11.51 19.49 -10.87
CA TRP A 62 -12.56 18.53 -10.55
C TRP A 62 -13.86 19.17 -10.07
N GLN A 63 -13.94 20.50 -10.01
CA GLN A 63 -15.08 21.26 -9.46
C GLN A 63 -15.37 20.89 -7.99
N MET A 64 -14.31 20.63 -7.21
CA MET A 64 -14.37 20.15 -5.84
C MET A 64 -13.82 21.15 -4.80
N GLU A 65 -13.40 22.36 -5.19
CA GLU A 65 -12.77 23.33 -4.26
C GLU A 65 -13.65 23.68 -3.05
N HIS A 66 -14.96 23.67 -3.23
CA HIS A 66 -15.95 24.02 -2.19
C HIS A 66 -16.84 22.83 -1.79
N GLU A 67 -16.54 21.64 -2.28
CA GLU A 67 -17.35 20.45 -2.07
C GLU A 67 -16.79 19.59 -0.94
N THR A 68 -17.69 18.85 -0.26
CA THR A 68 -17.27 17.90 0.78
C THR A 68 -17.10 16.51 0.18
N ASN A 69 -15.90 15.94 0.30
CA ASN A 69 -15.62 14.57 -0.15
C ASN A 69 -16.02 13.56 0.93
N LEU A 70 -17.21 12.98 0.81
CA LEU A 70 -17.77 12.01 1.76
C LEU A 70 -17.78 10.60 1.19
N LEU A 71 -17.60 9.61 2.06
CA LEU A 71 -17.62 8.19 1.68
C LEU A 71 -18.94 7.75 1.06
N GLN A 72 -20.06 8.35 1.47
CA GLN A 72 -21.39 8.00 0.96
C GLN A 72 -21.59 8.34 -0.52
N ASP A 73 -20.79 9.27 -1.05
CA ASP A 73 -20.87 9.77 -2.43
C ASP A 73 -19.91 9.00 -3.36
N LEU A 74 -19.23 7.97 -2.84
CA LEU A 74 -18.29 7.15 -3.59
C LEU A 74 -19.04 6.30 -4.63
N VAL A 75 -18.62 6.44 -5.88
CA VAL A 75 -19.01 5.56 -6.99
C VAL A 75 -17.84 4.64 -7.31
N GLY A 76 -18.10 3.34 -7.39
CA GLY A 76 -17.11 2.32 -7.72
C GLY A 76 -17.36 1.72 -9.10
N GLU A 77 -16.32 1.68 -9.92
CA GLU A 77 -16.29 0.97 -11.20
C GLU A 77 -15.18 -0.09 -11.14
N GLU A 78 -15.45 -1.27 -11.69
CA GLU A 78 -14.50 -2.39 -11.69
C GLU A 78 -14.19 -2.86 -13.10
N ILE A 79 -12.90 -3.04 -13.40
CA ILE A 79 -12.43 -3.63 -14.64
C ILE A 79 -11.73 -4.94 -14.30
N ALA A 80 -12.22 -6.04 -14.84
CA ALA A 80 -11.64 -7.36 -14.66
C ALA A 80 -10.83 -7.77 -15.91
N LEU A 81 -9.60 -8.22 -15.69
CA LEU A 81 -8.82 -8.90 -16.72
C LEU A 81 -9.20 -10.37 -16.74
N ASP A 82 -9.34 -10.93 -17.95
CA ASP A 82 -9.56 -12.37 -18.08
C ASP A 82 -8.30 -13.17 -17.69
N LYS A 83 -8.44 -14.49 -17.63
CA LYS A 83 -7.35 -15.40 -17.24
C LYS A 83 -6.12 -15.27 -18.15
N ASP A 84 -6.33 -15.13 -19.46
CA ASP A 84 -5.24 -15.10 -20.43
C ASP A 84 -4.52 -13.74 -20.41
N GLN A 85 -5.27 -12.66 -20.23
CA GLN A 85 -4.75 -11.31 -20.00
C GLN A 85 -3.94 -11.24 -18.68
N THR A 86 -4.49 -11.80 -17.61
CA THR A 86 -3.82 -11.87 -16.31
C THR A 86 -2.54 -12.71 -16.41
N ALA A 87 -2.58 -13.86 -17.07
CA ALA A 87 -1.39 -14.70 -17.26
C ALA A 87 -0.28 -13.95 -18.02
N LYS A 88 -0.63 -13.22 -19.09
CA LYS A 88 0.33 -12.39 -19.83
C LYS A 88 0.90 -11.25 -19.00
N LEU A 89 0.08 -10.65 -18.16
CA LEU A 89 0.52 -9.61 -17.24
C LEU A 89 1.49 -10.16 -16.19
N LEU A 90 1.25 -11.37 -15.68
CA LEU A 90 2.11 -12.03 -14.70
C LEU A 90 3.38 -12.65 -15.33
N ASP A 91 3.40 -12.87 -16.64
CA ASP A 91 4.56 -13.36 -17.42
C ASP A 91 5.54 -12.22 -17.78
N THR A 92 5.41 -11.06 -17.16
CA THR A 92 6.40 -9.99 -17.29
C THR A 92 7.75 -10.46 -16.74
N ASN A 93 8.79 -10.30 -17.56
CA ASN A 93 10.18 -10.63 -17.24
C ASN A 93 10.63 -10.02 -15.89
N ASP A 94 11.61 -10.62 -15.21
CA ASP A 94 12.10 -10.26 -13.85
C ASP A 94 12.54 -8.79 -13.63
N ARG A 95 12.47 -7.95 -14.67
CA ARG A 95 12.93 -6.56 -14.66
C ARG A 95 11.84 -5.54 -14.34
N VAL A 96 10.55 -5.90 -14.41
CA VAL A 96 9.44 -4.95 -14.22
C VAL A 96 8.41 -5.58 -13.29
N ASP A 97 8.07 -4.89 -12.20
CA ASP A 97 6.99 -5.30 -11.32
C ASP A 97 5.65 -5.09 -12.05
N VAL A 98 4.72 -6.04 -11.88
CA VAL A 98 3.34 -5.94 -12.38
C VAL A 98 2.69 -4.64 -11.93
N GLN A 99 2.99 -4.18 -10.71
CA GLN A 99 2.48 -2.92 -10.19
C GLN A 99 2.97 -1.71 -11.02
N ASP A 100 4.22 -1.70 -11.47
CA ASP A 100 4.77 -0.64 -12.30
C ASP A 100 4.08 -0.60 -13.66
N PHE A 101 3.76 -1.78 -14.21
CA PHE A 101 2.98 -1.88 -15.46
C PHE A 101 1.58 -1.29 -15.30
N ILE A 102 0.87 -1.62 -14.21
CA ILE A 102 -0.47 -1.11 -13.92
C ILE A 102 -0.43 0.42 -13.73
N ILE A 103 0.54 0.94 -12.98
CA ILE A 103 0.69 2.39 -12.77
C ILE A 103 0.98 3.10 -14.10
N ALA A 104 1.86 2.54 -14.94
CA ALA A 104 2.15 3.11 -16.26
C ALA A 104 0.91 3.12 -17.17
N ALA A 105 0.13 2.03 -17.19
CA ALA A 105 -1.12 1.94 -17.94
C ALA A 105 -2.16 2.96 -17.43
N LEU A 106 -2.31 3.10 -16.11
CA LEU A 106 -3.19 4.08 -15.47
C LEU A 106 -2.79 5.51 -15.87
N LEU A 107 -1.53 5.89 -15.68
CA LEU A 107 -1.03 7.22 -16.05
C LEU A 107 -1.17 7.50 -17.54
N ARG A 108 -0.91 6.50 -18.39
CA ARG A 108 -1.09 6.62 -19.83
C ARG A 108 -2.56 6.87 -20.20
N SER A 109 -3.48 6.11 -19.62
CA SER A 109 -4.92 6.30 -19.85
C SER A 109 -5.39 7.67 -19.37
N PHE A 110 -4.90 8.14 -18.22
CA PHE A 110 -5.22 9.46 -17.68
C PHE A 110 -4.86 10.57 -18.68
N VAL A 111 -3.62 10.59 -19.17
CA VAL A 111 -3.14 11.60 -20.13
C VAL A 111 -3.87 11.53 -21.48
N MET A 112 -4.36 10.35 -21.87
CA MET A 112 -5.15 10.19 -23.09
C MET A 112 -6.58 10.74 -22.96
N VAL A 113 -7.14 10.76 -21.75
CA VAL A 113 -8.51 11.23 -21.49
C VAL A 113 -8.51 12.71 -21.09
N PHE A 114 -7.54 13.13 -20.28
CA PHE A 114 -7.38 14.51 -19.79
C PHE A 114 -6.13 15.12 -20.44
N ASP A 115 -6.27 15.54 -21.70
CA ASP A 115 -5.17 16.04 -22.55
C ASP A 115 -4.80 17.51 -22.29
N ASP A 116 -5.54 18.18 -21.40
CA ASP A 116 -5.39 19.58 -21.01
C ASP A 116 -4.59 19.77 -19.71
N ARG A 117 -4.07 18.69 -19.12
CA ARG A 117 -3.33 18.72 -17.85
C ARG A 117 -2.21 17.70 -17.76
N CYS A 118 -1.32 17.91 -16.79
CA CYS A 118 -0.35 16.90 -16.39
C CYS A 118 -1.01 15.75 -15.61
N PRO A 119 -0.43 14.54 -15.65
CA PRO A 119 -0.87 13.44 -14.81
C PRO A 119 -0.72 13.78 -13.31
N PRO A 120 -1.60 13.26 -12.44
CA PRO A 120 -1.50 13.46 -11.00
C PRO A 120 -0.39 12.59 -10.38
N THR A 121 0.01 12.93 -9.15
CA THR A 121 0.83 12.05 -8.31
C THR A 121 0.06 10.78 -7.98
N VAL A 122 0.72 9.61 -8.09
CA VAL A 122 0.15 8.31 -7.74
C VAL A 122 0.72 7.86 -6.41
N PHE A 123 -0.13 7.81 -5.39
CA PHE A 123 0.28 7.32 -4.08
C PHE A 123 0.26 5.79 -4.03
N ARG A 124 1.42 5.19 -3.78
CA ARG A 124 1.59 3.76 -3.59
C ARG A 124 1.41 3.38 -2.13
N TYR A 125 0.58 2.37 -1.88
CA TYR A 125 0.43 1.74 -0.57
C TYR A 125 1.31 0.49 -0.50
N ASP A 126 2.21 0.44 0.47
CA ASP A 126 3.04 -0.74 0.76
C ASP A 126 2.63 -1.32 2.13
N HIS A 127 2.94 -2.58 2.37
CA HIS A 127 2.65 -3.23 3.64
C HIS A 127 3.44 -2.66 4.82
N GLY A 128 4.56 -1.96 4.55
CA GLY A 128 5.35 -1.21 5.54
C GLY A 128 6.03 -2.08 6.60
N ARG A 129 6.24 -3.36 6.29
CA ARG A 129 6.93 -4.35 7.15
C ARG A 129 8.38 -4.52 6.70
N ARG A 130 9.09 -3.41 6.54
CA ARG A 130 10.48 -3.38 6.12
C ARG A 130 11.32 -2.84 7.29
N PRO A 131 11.94 -3.70 8.10
CA PRO A 131 12.80 -3.22 9.17
C PRO A 131 14.08 -2.65 8.58
N GLU A 132 14.34 -1.36 8.81
CA GLU A 132 15.62 -0.74 8.48
C GLU A 132 16.60 -1.04 9.63
N GLY A 133 17.47 -2.04 9.44
CA GLY A 133 18.68 -2.17 10.24
C GLY A 133 18.67 -3.09 11.47
N GLN A 134 17.72 -4.01 11.64
CA GLN A 134 17.81 -5.12 12.62
C GLN A 134 16.98 -6.33 12.17
N GLU A 135 17.28 -7.51 12.74
CA GLU A 135 16.49 -8.76 12.64
C GLU A 135 15.12 -8.62 13.36
N ILE A 136 14.32 -7.61 13.01
CA ILE A 136 12.98 -7.41 13.55
C ILE A 136 12.01 -8.23 12.70
N ASP A 137 11.47 -9.29 13.28
CA ASP A 137 10.44 -10.08 12.62
C ASP A 137 9.05 -9.46 12.80
N LEU A 138 8.59 -8.77 11.77
CA LEU A 138 7.22 -8.26 11.67
C LEU A 138 6.30 -9.19 10.87
N SER A 139 6.71 -10.40 10.49
CA SER A 139 5.93 -11.27 9.58
C SER A 139 4.54 -11.59 10.13
N ARG A 140 4.44 -11.81 11.45
CA ARG A 140 3.21 -12.19 12.15
C ARG A 140 2.62 -11.10 13.06
N THR A 141 3.21 -9.91 13.11
CA THR A 141 2.69 -8.81 13.93
C THR A 141 1.32 -8.34 13.42
N VAL A 142 0.29 -8.32 14.25
CA VAL A 142 -1.01 -7.74 13.89
C VAL A 142 -1.03 -6.24 14.18
N GLY A 143 -1.40 -5.42 13.20
CA GLY A 143 -1.47 -3.97 13.34
C GLY A 143 -1.58 -3.25 11.98
N TRP A 144 -1.77 -1.92 12.02
CA TRP A 144 -1.75 -1.09 10.82
C TRP A 144 -0.33 -0.58 10.56
N LEU A 145 0.39 -1.28 9.68
CA LEU A 145 1.78 -0.95 9.32
C LEU A 145 1.91 -0.33 7.92
N THR A 146 0.81 -0.13 7.21
CA THR A 146 0.79 0.35 5.83
C THR A 146 1.52 1.69 5.72
N THR A 147 2.45 1.77 4.77
CA THR A 147 3.08 3.03 4.38
C THR A 147 2.47 3.53 3.09
N VAL A 148 2.47 4.85 2.93
CA VAL A 148 2.01 5.52 1.71
C VAL A 148 3.15 6.37 1.20
N THR A 149 3.53 6.18 -0.05
CA THR A 149 4.59 6.95 -0.71
C THR A 149 4.06 7.56 -2.00
N PRO A 150 4.32 8.85 -2.27
CA PRO A 150 3.95 9.49 -3.52
C PRO A 150 4.73 8.97 -4.73
#